data_AF-A0A7J4TH16-F1
#
_entry.id   AF-A0A7J4TH16-F1
#
_cell.length_a   1.000
_cell.length_b   1.000
_cell.length_c   1.000
_cell.angle_alpha   90.00
_cell.angle_beta   90.00
_cell.angle_gamma   90.00
#
_symmetry.space_group_name_H-M   'P 1'
#
loop_
_entity.id
_entity.type
_entity.pdbx_description
1 polymer ?
#
loop_
_entity_poly.entity_id
_entity_poly.type
_entity_poly.pdbx_seq_one_letter_code
_entity_poly.pdbx_strand_id
1 'polypeptide(L)'
;MSPELIAVSFLILGLVLLSGKWIRVISTPLQKLFLPSSIIGGFVALFLGPEVLGNIVTWLGFGNSFLSKGIFPLEVLEVWSVLPGLFINIIFASLFLGKKLPSIQKIWRIAGPQIAHGQTIAWGQYVFGILVTMLILTPFFALDPMAGALIEIGFEGGHGTAAGMAGTFEELGFYGGSDLALGLATIGLIFGVILGIILMNYAVKRGKTEIITNEREISLKEQAGIVEFDNRVSAGKLTTRTESIEPLSLHFAYVGVAIGIGYVIQQAL
;
A
#
# COMPACT_ATOMS: atom_id res chain seq x y z
N MET A 1 -10.72 -18.41 14.27
CA MET A 1 -10.73 -17.02 14.78
C MET A 1 -12.14 -16.69 15.24
N SER A 2 -12.34 -16.11 16.41
CA SER A 2 -13.69 -15.78 16.89
C SER A 2 -14.18 -14.46 16.26
N PRO A 3 -15.50 -14.27 16.09
CA PRO A 3 -16.06 -13.01 15.60
C PRO A 3 -15.66 -11.80 16.45
N GLU A 4 -15.56 -11.98 17.77
CA GLU A 4 -15.17 -10.92 18.71
C GLU A 4 -13.74 -10.46 18.46
N LEU A 5 -12.82 -11.41 18.20
CA LEU A 5 -11.43 -11.09 17.88
C LEU A 5 -11.33 -10.26 16.60
N ILE A 6 -12.07 -10.64 15.55
CA ILE A 6 -12.12 -9.87 14.30
C ILE A 6 -12.60 -8.45 14.57
N ALA A 7 -13.68 -8.29 15.34
CA ALA A 7 -14.21 -6.96 15.68
C ALA A 7 -13.19 -6.10 16.43
N VAL A 8 -12.52 -6.66 17.45
CA VAL A 8 -11.45 -5.98 18.19
C VAL A 8 -10.30 -5.58 17.27
N SER A 9 -9.88 -6.46 16.35
CA SER A 9 -8.82 -6.15 15.39
C SER A 9 -9.14 -4.95 14.51
N PHE A 10 -10.39 -4.80 14.07
CA PHE A 10 -10.83 -3.63 13.31
C PHE A 10 -10.91 -2.35 14.16
N LEU A 11 -11.33 -2.46 15.43
CA LEU A 11 -11.34 -1.31 16.34
C LEU A 11 -9.92 -0.77 16.55
N ILE A 12 -8.95 -1.65 16.82
CA ILE A 12 -7.55 -1.26 17.00
C ILE A 12 -7.00 -0.67 15.69
N LEU A 13 -7.28 -1.30 14.54
CA LEU A 13 -6.84 -0.78 13.23
C LEU A 13 -7.41 0.62 12.96
N GLY A 14 -8.67 0.86 13.35
CA GLY A 14 -9.30 2.19 13.29
C GLY A 14 -8.57 3.23 14.13
N LEU A 15 -8.19 2.89 15.37
CA LEU A 15 -7.40 3.76 16.24
C LEU A 15 -5.99 4.03 15.67
N VAL A 16 -5.36 3.04 15.05
CA VAL A 16 -4.07 3.18 14.37
C VAL A 16 -4.16 4.11 13.16
N LEU A 17 -5.19 3.96 12.32
CA LEU A 17 -5.39 4.83 11.16
C LEU A 17 -5.64 6.27 11.60
N LEU A 18 -6.46 6.43 12.63
CA LEU A 18 -6.77 7.70 13.24
C LEU A 18 -5.51 8.38 13.81
N SER A 19 -4.67 7.64 14.56
CA SER A 19 -3.40 8.19 15.06
C SER A 19 -2.50 8.65 13.92
N GLY A 20 -2.39 7.86 12.84
CA GLY A 20 -1.68 8.26 11.61
C GLY A 20 -2.24 9.54 10.98
N LYS A 21 -3.56 9.73 10.98
CA LYS A 21 -4.19 10.98 10.53
C LYS A 21 -3.84 12.16 11.44
N TRP A 22 -3.93 12.00 12.75
CA TRP A 22 -3.59 13.06 13.71
C TRP A 22 -2.12 13.46 13.63
N ILE A 23 -1.20 12.49 13.57
CA ILE A 23 0.23 12.74 13.39
C ILE A 23 0.49 13.53 12.09
N ARG A 24 -0.17 13.15 10.98
CA ARG A 24 -0.07 13.89 9.72
C ARG A 24 -0.56 15.35 9.86
N VAL A 25 -1.66 15.58 10.57
CA VAL A 25 -2.24 16.93 10.73
C VAL A 25 -1.35 17.83 11.59
N ILE A 26 -0.60 17.27 12.53
CA ILE A 26 0.28 18.04 13.43
C ILE A 26 1.69 18.22 12.85
N SER A 27 2.17 17.25 12.05
CA SER A 27 3.56 17.22 11.57
C SER A 27 3.75 17.86 10.19
N THR A 28 4.26 19.10 10.16
CA THR A 28 4.59 19.82 8.92
C THR A 28 5.55 19.06 7.99
N PRO A 29 6.60 18.36 8.46
CA PRO A 29 7.45 17.55 7.58
C PRO A 29 6.68 16.47 6.83
N LEU A 30 5.78 15.75 7.52
CA LEU A 30 4.99 14.67 6.91
C LEU A 30 3.96 15.21 5.90
N GLN A 31 3.47 16.42 6.12
CA GLN A 31 2.59 17.14 5.19
C GLN A 31 3.31 17.50 3.89
N LYS A 32 4.54 18.03 4.01
CA LYS A 32 5.39 18.36 2.86
C LYS A 32 5.83 17.14 2.06
N LEU A 33 5.92 15.98 2.71
CA LEU A 33 6.21 14.70 2.06
C LEU A 33 4.96 14.06 1.43
N PHE A 34 3.77 14.62 1.57
CA PHE A 34 2.51 14.08 1.03
C PHE A 34 2.22 12.61 1.41
N LEU A 35 2.80 12.11 2.51
CA LEU A 35 2.62 10.72 2.93
C LEU A 35 1.15 10.47 3.35
N PRO A 36 0.50 9.40 2.84
CA PRO A 36 -0.81 8.97 3.28
C PRO A 36 -0.87 8.69 4.79
N SER A 37 -2.02 8.97 5.40
CA SER A 37 -2.25 8.71 6.83
C SER A 37 -2.21 7.22 7.17
N SER A 38 -2.57 6.34 6.24
CA SER A 38 -2.47 4.90 6.38
C SER A 38 -1.02 4.41 6.52
N ILE A 39 -0.08 4.99 5.76
CA ILE A 39 1.35 4.66 5.87
C ILE A 39 1.88 5.11 7.24
N ILE A 40 1.56 6.33 7.65
CA ILE A 40 1.98 6.86 8.95
C ILE A 40 1.42 5.99 10.08
N GLY A 41 0.14 5.60 10.01
CA GLY A 41 -0.48 4.66 10.96
C GLY A 41 0.20 3.30 10.96
N GLY A 42 0.54 2.75 9.78
CA GLY A 42 1.29 1.50 9.64
C GLY A 42 2.66 1.56 10.35
N PHE A 43 3.40 2.66 10.20
CA PHE A 43 4.64 2.86 10.96
C PHE A 43 4.41 2.93 12.47
N VAL A 44 3.36 3.62 12.92
CA VAL A 44 3.01 3.64 14.35
C VAL A 44 2.74 2.22 14.84
N ALA A 45 2.00 1.41 14.09
CA ALA A 45 1.77 0.02 14.45
C ALA A 45 3.07 -0.80 14.48
N LEU A 46 3.96 -0.65 13.49
CA LEU A 46 5.26 -1.32 13.48
C LEU A 46 6.13 -0.91 14.68
N PHE A 47 6.18 0.38 15.01
CA PHE A 47 6.94 0.89 16.15
C PHE A 47 6.41 0.37 17.49
N LEU A 48 5.10 0.26 17.64
CA LEU A 48 4.44 -0.23 18.86
C LEU A 48 4.30 -1.76 18.89
N GLY A 49 4.60 -2.44 17.78
CA GLY A 49 4.53 -3.88 17.61
C GLY A 49 5.70 -4.63 18.24
N PRO A 50 5.66 -5.96 18.19
CA PRO A 50 6.73 -6.81 18.70
C PRO A 50 8.07 -6.55 17.99
N GLU A 51 8.05 -6.17 16.72
CA GLU A 51 9.22 -6.02 15.86
C GLU A 51 10.15 -4.89 16.31
N VAL A 52 9.60 -3.82 16.89
CA VAL A 52 10.39 -2.68 17.36
C VAL A 52 10.32 -2.52 18.87
N LEU A 53 9.14 -2.18 19.42
CA LEU A 53 9.00 -1.99 20.87
C LEU A 53 9.32 -3.28 21.63
N GLY A 54 8.80 -4.42 21.18
CA GLY A 54 9.03 -5.71 21.82
C GLY A 54 10.52 -6.07 21.89
N ASN A 55 11.22 -5.90 20.76
CA ASN A 55 12.67 -6.11 20.68
C ASN A 55 13.46 -5.13 21.57
N ILE A 56 13.10 -3.84 21.61
CA ILE A 56 13.75 -2.86 22.48
C ILE A 56 13.56 -3.23 23.96
N VAL A 57 12.33 -3.57 24.38
CA VAL A 57 12.00 -3.95 25.77
C VAL A 57 12.76 -5.21 26.19
N THR A 58 12.84 -6.19 25.29
CA THR A 58 13.59 -7.44 25.51
C THR A 58 15.08 -7.16 25.66
N TRP A 59 15.64 -6.32 24.78
CA TRP A 59 17.05 -5.91 24.82
C TRP A 59 17.40 -5.14 26.11
N LEU A 60 16.49 -4.33 26.64
CA LEU A 60 16.63 -3.63 27.92
C LEU A 60 16.52 -4.54 29.16
N GLY A 61 16.37 -5.86 28.98
CA GLY A 61 16.32 -6.84 30.07
C GLY A 61 14.92 -7.08 30.64
N PHE A 62 13.87 -6.52 30.02
CA PHE A 62 12.48 -6.70 30.44
C PHE A 62 11.74 -7.76 29.61
N GLY A 63 12.43 -8.83 29.20
CA GLY A 63 11.87 -9.88 28.32
C GLY A 63 10.61 -10.58 28.86
N ASN A 64 10.41 -10.59 30.19
CA ASN A 64 9.22 -11.18 30.83
C ASN A 64 8.04 -10.18 30.97
N SER A 65 8.20 -8.94 30.53
CA SER A 65 7.13 -7.93 30.55
C SER A 65 6.09 -8.21 29.47
N PHE A 66 4.84 -7.82 29.71
CA PHE A 66 3.80 -7.82 28.68
C PHE A 66 4.23 -7.06 27.40
N LEU A 67 5.00 -5.97 27.58
CA LEU A 67 5.48 -5.13 26.48
C LEU A 67 6.57 -5.77 25.61
N SER A 68 7.14 -6.91 26.01
CA SER A 68 8.15 -7.62 25.18
C SER A 68 7.55 -8.18 23.89
N LYS A 69 6.21 -8.27 23.82
CA LYS A 69 5.45 -8.65 22.62
C LYS A 69 4.83 -7.45 21.90
N GLY A 70 5.24 -6.23 22.25
CA GLY A 70 4.59 -5.00 21.79
C GLY A 70 3.29 -4.70 22.53
N ILE A 71 2.53 -3.73 22.02
CA ILE A 71 1.26 -3.28 22.61
C ILE A 71 0.07 -4.09 22.08
N PHE A 72 0.19 -4.66 20.88
CA PHE A 72 -0.89 -5.38 20.21
C PHE A 72 -0.91 -6.86 20.59
N PRO A 73 -2.07 -7.44 20.93
CA PRO A 73 -2.20 -8.89 21.13
C PRO A 73 -1.80 -9.67 19.87
N LEU A 74 -1.17 -10.85 20.05
CA LEU A 74 -0.70 -11.67 18.92
C LEU A 74 -1.86 -12.12 18.03
N GLU A 75 -3.00 -12.43 18.64
CA GLU A 75 -4.22 -12.84 17.95
C GLU A 75 -4.76 -11.73 17.04
N VAL A 76 -4.51 -10.46 17.38
CA VAL A 76 -4.87 -9.31 16.54
C VAL A 76 -3.94 -9.23 15.33
N LEU A 77 -2.64 -9.47 15.52
CA LEU A 77 -1.66 -9.50 14.44
C LEU A 77 -1.94 -10.64 13.45
N GLU A 78 -2.38 -11.81 13.94
CA GLU A 78 -2.85 -12.92 13.11
C GLU A 78 -4.06 -12.55 12.26
N VAL A 79 -4.98 -11.71 12.75
CA VAL A 79 -6.06 -11.17 11.91
C VAL A 79 -5.49 -10.26 10.84
N TRP A 80 -4.62 -9.33 11.23
CA TRP A 80 -4.08 -8.34 10.31
C TRP A 80 -3.24 -8.95 9.18
N SER A 81 -2.52 -10.04 9.42
CA SER A 81 -1.70 -10.69 8.37
C SER A 81 -2.53 -11.20 7.20
N VAL A 82 -3.78 -11.61 7.43
CA VAL A 82 -4.66 -12.16 6.38
C VAL A 82 -5.45 -11.05 5.64
N LEU A 83 -5.66 -9.89 6.27
CA LEU A 83 -6.49 -8.81 5.70
C LEU A 83 -6.02 -8.30 4.33
N PRO A 84 -4.72 -8.05 4.06
CA PRO A 84 -4.27 -7.57 2.76
C PRO A 84 -4.68 -8.50 1.60
N GLY A 85 -4.54 -9.81 1.78
CA GLY A 85 -4.94 -10.82 0.79
C GLY A 85 -6.45 -10.89 0.56
N LEU A 86 -7.27 -10.52 1.55
CA LEU A 86 -8.72 -10.42 1.37
C LEU A 86 -9.12 -9.10 0.70
N PHE A 87 -8.51 -7.99 1.10
CA PHE A 87 -8.86 -6.65 0.62
C PHE A 87 -8.38 -6.36 -0.80
N ILE A 88 -7.32 -7.02 -1.27
CA ILE A 88 -6.90 -6.90 -2.66
C ILE A 88 -8.00 -7.35 -3.64
N ASN A 89 -8.82 -8.34 -3.26
CA ASN A 89 -9.98 -8.75 -4.06
C ASN A 89 -11.01 -7.62 -4.21
N ILE A 90 -11.24 -6.84 -3.15
CA ILE A 90 -12.13 -5.67 -3.17
C ILE A 90 -11.58 -4.58 -4.09
N ILE A 91 -10.27 -4.31 -4.02
CA ILE A 91 -9.60 -3.32 -4.86
C ILE A 91 -9.74 -3.70 -6.34
N PHE A 92 -9.41 -4.94 -6.72
CA PHE A 92 -9.52 -5.38 -8.11
C PHE A 92 -10.97 -5.42 -8.60
N ALA A 93 -11.90 -5.90 -7.79
CA ALA A 93 -13.32 -5.94 -8.13
C ALA A 93 -13.93 -4.54 -8.36
N SER A 94 -13.38 -3.51 -7.70
CA SER A 94 -13.88 -2.13 -7.79
C SER A 94 -13.11 -1.22 -8.76
N LEU A 95 -11.99 -1.67 -9.32
CA LEU A 95 -11.04 -0.83 -10.08
C LEU A 95 -11.68 -0.07 -11.26
N PHE A 96 -12.64 -0.70 -11.95
CA PHE A 96 -13.33 -0.13 -13.12
C PHE A 96 -14.68 0.49 -12.77
N LEU A 97 -15.09 0.48 -11.51
CA LEU A 97 -16.38 0.99 -11.09
C LEU A 97 -16.48 2.50 -11.37
N GLY A 98 -17.56 2.92 -12.01
CA GLY A 98 -17.80 4.33 -12.36
C GLY A 98 -16.98 4.85 -13.55
N LYS A 99 -16.24 4.01 -14.26
CA LYS A 99 -15.54 4.38 -15.50
C LYS A 99 -16.26 3.84 -16.73
N LYS A 100 -16.34 4.66 -17.79
CA LYS A 100 -16.77 4.18 -19.11
C LYS A 100 -15.65 3.34 -19.71
N LEU A 101 -15.93 2.09 -20.04
CA LEU A 101 -14.97 1.23 -20.73
C LEU A 101 -14.70 1.79 -22.13
N PRO A 102 -13.45 2.17 -22.45
CA PRO A 102 -13.11 2.62 -23.80
C PRO A 102 -13.15 1.43 -24.78
N SER A 103 -13.20 1.73 -26.08
CA SER A 103 -13.05 0.69 -27.11
C SER A 103 -11.66 0.05 -27.03
N ILE A 104 -11.56 -1.23 -27.42
CA ILE A 104 -10.30 -2.00 -27.41
C ILE A 104 -9.18 -1.25 -28.14
N GLN A 105 -9.48 -0.63 -29.29
CA GLN A 105 -8.52 0.16 -30.05
C GLN A 105 -7.99 1.37 -29.26
N LYS A 106 -8.88 2.05 -28.53
CA LYS A 106 -8.51 3.20 -27.70
C LYS A 106 -7.72 2.77 -26.47
N ILE A 107 -8.06 1.62 -25.87
CA ILE A 107 -7.26 0.98 -24.82
C ILE A 107 -5.85 0.74 -25.33
N TRP A 108 -5.69 0.04 -26.47
CA TRP A 108 -4.37 -0.30 -27.00
C TRP A 108 -3.52 0.94 -27.34
N ARG A 109 -4.11 1.96 -27.97
CA ARG A 109 -3.37 3.17 -28.36
C ARG A 109 -2.86 3.98 -27.16
N ILE A 110 -3.59 3.96 -26.05
CA ILE A 110 -3.25 4.72 -24.84
C ILE A 110 -2.39 3.87 -23.89
N ALA A 111 -2.84 2.65 -23.59
CA ALA A 111 -2.20 1.75 -22.64
C ALA A 111 -0.98 1.05 -23.24
N GLY A 112 -0.96 0.74 -24.54
CA GLY A 112 0.15 0.00 -25.18
C GLY A 112 1.53 0.64 -24.95
N PRO A 113 1.73 1.94 -25.26
CA PRO A 113 2.99 2.62 -24.97
C PRO A 113 3.33 2.67 -23.47
N GLN A 114 2.32 2.82 -22.61
CA GLN A 114 2.50 2.84 -21.15
C GLN A 114 2.91 1.46 -20.61
N ILE A 115 2.30 0.39 -21.12
CA ILE A 115 2.66 -1.01 -20.80
C ILE A 115 4.07 -1.29 -21.28
N ALA A 116 4.42 -0.95 -22.52
CA ALA A 116 5.76 -1.16 -23.04
C ALA A 116 6.82 -0.41 -22.20
N HIS A 117 6.53 0.83 -21.81
CA HIS A 117 7.40 1.60 -20.95
C HIS A 117 7.52 1.00 -19.54
N GLY A 118 6.38 0.68 -18.90
CA GLY A 118 6.34 0.04 -17.58
C GLY A 118 7.09 -1.30 -17.56
N GLN A 119 6.84 -2.15 -18.56
CA GLN A 119 7.55 -3.41 -18.72
C GLN A 119 9.06 -3.20 -18.92
N THR A 120 9.47 -2.21 -19.70
CA THR A 120 10.90 -1.89 -19.86
C THR A 120 11.54 -1.54 -18.52
N ILE A 121 10.85 -0.78 -17.67
CA ILE A 121 11.32 -0.45 -16.32
C ILE A 121 11.34 -1.70 -15.44
N ALA A 122 10.28 -2.51 -15.45
CA ALA A 122 10.16 -3.74 -14.67
C ALA A 122 11.30 -4.73 -15.01
N TRP A 123 11.54 -4.99 -16.29
CA TRP A 123 12.68 -5.81 -16.73
C TRP A 123 14.02 -5.22 -16.32
N GLY A 124 14.17 -3.89 -16.38
CA GLY A 124 15.33 -3.20 -15.85
C GLY A 124 15.54 -3.44 -14.35
N GLN A 125 14.46 -3.44 -13.57
CA GLN A 125 14.50 -3.76 -12.14
C GLN A 125 14.82 -5.22 -11.87
N TYR A 126 14.30 -6.16 -12.66
CA TYR A 126 14.71 -7.57 -12.58
C TYR A 126 16.20 -7.73 -12.86
N VAL A 127 16.70 -7.17 -13.96
CA VAL A 127 18.12 -7.25 -14.31
C VAL A 127 18.98 -6.64 -13.20
N PHE A 128 18.62 -5.45 -12.72
CA PHE A 128 19.36 -4.80 -11.64
C PHE A 128 19.30 -5.60 -10.33
N GLY A 129 18.12 -6.04 -9.90
CA GLY A 129 17.91 -6.79 -8.68
C GLY A 129 18.61 -8.13 -8.68
N ILE A 130 18.56 -8.86 -9.79
CA ILE A 130 19.27 -10.13 -9.97
C ILE A 130 20.78 -9.90 -9.95
N LEU A 131 21.30 -8.89 -10.64
CA LEU A 131 22.73 -8.58 -10.63
C LEU A 131 23.23 -8.22 -9.24
N VAL A 132 22.52 -7.34 -8.51
CA VAL A 132 22.87 -6.98 -7.14
C VAL A 132 22.80 -8.19 -6.23
N THR A 133 21.79 -9.04 -6.38
CA THR A 133 21.66 -10.26 -5.57
C THR A 133 22.80 -11.22 -5.85
N MET A 134 23.06 -11.53 -7.12
CA MET A 134 24.09 -12.49 -7.52
C MET A 134 25.51 -12.03 -7.19
N LEU A 135 25.82 -10.74 -7.35
CA LEU A 135 27.18 -10.21 -7.17
C LEU A 135 27.45 -9.73 -5.74
N ILE A 136 26.41 -9.36 -4.98
CA ILE A 136 26.57 -8.72 -3.66
C ILE A 136 25.77 -9.48 -2.59
N LEU A 137 24.46 -9.62 -2.72
CA LEU A 137 23.64 -10.12 -1.60
C LEU A 137 23.86 -11.60 -1.30
N THR A 138 23.90 -12.46 -2.32
CA THR A 138 24.15 -13.89 -2.14
C THR A 138 25.60 -14.16 -1.68
N PRO A 139 26.66 -13.60 -2.30
CA PRO A 139 28.03 -13.93 -1.89
C PRO A 139 28.42 -13.38 -0.51
N PHE A 140 27.95 -12.17 -0.16
CA PHE A 140 28.39 -11.49 1.07
C PHE A 140 27.42 -11.67 2.24
N PHE A 141 26.13 -11.94 1.96
CA PHE A 141 25.09 -12.03 2.99
C PHE A 141 24.33 -13.37 2.97
N ALA A 142 24.72 -14.32 2.11
CA ALA A 142 24.04 -15.61 1.94
C ALA A 142 22.54 -15.48 1.66
N LEU A 143 22.13 -14.40 1.00
CA LEU A 143 20.73 -14.16 0.66
C LEU A 143 20.29 -15.11 -0.47
N ASP A 144 19.06 -15.61 -0.38
CA ASP A 144 18.46 -16.47 -1.39
C ASP A 144 18.49 -15.78 -2.78
N PRO A 145 18.92 -16.46 -3.86
CA PRO A 145 18.91 -15.89 -5.20
C PRO A 145 17.55 -15.34 -5.67
N MET A 146 16.44 -15.88 -5.16
CA MET A 146 15.08 -15.39 -5.44
C MET A 146 14.86 -13.95 -4.95
N ALA A 147 15.69 -13.47 -4.01
CA ALA A 147 15.68 -12.07 -3.59
C ALA A 147 15.92 -11.09 -4.75
N GLY A 148 16.55 -11.54 -5.85
CA GLY A 148 16.75 -10.73 -7.05
C GLY A 148 15.46 -10.27 -7.72
N ALA A 149 14.36 -11.00 -7.53
CA ALA A 149 13.03 -10.64 -8.02
C ALA A 149 12.31 -9.61 -7.13
N LEU A 150 12.73 -9.45 -5.87
CA LEU A 150 11.97 -8.68 -4.89
C LEU A 150 11.88 -7.18 -5.18
N ILE A 151 12.86 -6.61 -5.88
CA ILE A 151 12.80 -5.20 -6.28
C ILE A 151 11.63 -5.00 -7.24
N GLU A 152 11.48 -5.83 -8.28
CA GLU A 152 10.36 -5.67 -9.20
C GLU A 152 9.02 -5.97 -8.51
N ILE A 153 8.93 -7.11 -7.81
CA ILE A 153 7.68 -7.57 -7.18
C ILE A 153 7.20 -6.58 -6.11
N GLY A 154 8.13 -6.07 -5.29
CA GLY A 154 7.82 -5.15 -4.20
C GLY A 154 7.77 -3.70 -4.66
N PHE A 155 8.85 -3.17 -5.23
CA PHE A 155 8.99 -1.74 -5.51
C PHE A 155 8.08 -1.26 -6.65
N GLU A 156 8.05 -1.96 -7.78
CA GLU A 156 7.18 -1.61 -8.92
C GLU A 156 5.80 -2.21 -8.77
N GLY A 157 5.72 -3.52 -8.52
CA GLY A 157 4.45 -4.25 -8.39
C GLY A 157 3.63 -3.81 -7.17
N GLY A 158 4.30 -3.33 -6.13
CA GLY A 158 3.65 -2.81 -4.93
C GLY A 158 3.04 -3.89 -4.04
N HIS A 159 2.19 -3.47 -3.11
CA HIS A 159 1.67 -4.35 -2.07
C HIS A 159 0.72 -5.43 -2.63
N GLY A 160 0.02 -5.12 -3.73
CA GLY A 160 -0.90 -6.05 -4.39
C GLY A 160 -0.17 -7.24 -5.02
N THR A 161 0.88 -6.97 -5.79
CA THR A 161 1.71 -8.02 -6.41
C THR A 161 2.45 -8.82 -5.35
N ALA A 162 3.05 -8.16 -4.35
CA ALA A 162 3.73 -8.84 -3.24
C ALA A 162 2.79 -9.79 -2.46
N ALA A 163 1.55 -9.36 -2.16
CA ALA A 163 0.56 -10.19 -1.51
C ALA A 163 0.07 -11.34 -2.40
N GLY A 164 -0.14 -11.08 -3.70
CA GLY A 164 -0.56 -12.11 -4.66
C GLY A 164 0.49 -13.20 -4.87
N MET A 165 1.78 -12.88 -4.70
CA MET A 165 2.90 -13.81 -4.86
C MET A 165 3.27 -14.57 -3.57
N ALA A 166 2.58 -14.32 -2.45
CA ALA A 166 2.90 -14.93 -1.16
C ALA A 166 2.95 -16.47 -1.22
N GLY A 167 1.92 -17.10 -1.80
CA GLY A 167 1.87 -18.56 -1.97
C GLY A 167 2.99 -19.09 -2.87
N THR A 168 3.30 -18.37 -3.95
CA THR A 168 4.40 -18.73 -4.86
C THR A 168 5.75 -18.75 -4.15
N PHE A 169 6.01 -17.79 -3.24
CA PHE A 169 7.26 -17.79 -2.47
C PHE A 169 7.36 -19.00 -1.53
N GLU A 170 6.25 -19.41 -0.89
CA GLU A 170 6.21 -20.60 -0.05
C GLU A 170 6.44 -21.88 -0.86
N GLU A 171 5.77 -22.03 -2.00
CA GLU A 171 5.92 -23.19 -2.90
C GLU A 171 7.35 -23.35 -3.42
N LEU A 172 8.03 -22.22 -3.68
CA LEU A 172 9.41 -22.19 -4.13
C LEU A 172 10.44 -22.32 -2.97
N GLY A 173 9.98 -22.39 -1.72
CA GLY A 173 10.84 -22.54 -0.55
C GLY A 173 11.52 -21.24 -0.09
N PHE A 174 11.12 -20.08 -0.62
CA PHE A 174 11.63 -18.77 -0.21
C PHE A 174 10.86 -18.21 0.99
N TYR A 175 11.03 -18.88 2.13
CA TYR A 175 10.37 -18.50 3.39
C TYR A 175 10.75 -17.08 3.81
N GLY A 176 9.75 -16.26 4.16
CA GLY A 176 9.93 -14.84 4.46
C GLY A 176 10.03 -13.93 3.23
N GLY A 177 10.02 -14.48 2.01
CA GLY A 177 10.03 -13.70 0.76
C GLY A 177 8.83 -12.76 0.62
N SER A 178 7.64 -13.19 1.08
CA SER A 178 6.44 -12.34 1.07
C SER A 178 6.58 -11.12 1.98
N ASP A 179 7.08 -11.30 3.20
CA ASP A 179 7.30 -10.21 4.15
C ASP A 179 8.36 -9.23 3.63
N LEU A 180 9.45 -9.75 3.04
CA LEU A 180 10.47 -8.92 2.39
C LEU A 180 9.89 -8.13 1.21
N ALA A 181 9.06 -8.75 0.37
CA ALA A 181 8.41 -8.09 -0.76
C ALA A 181 7.46 -6.98 -0.28
N LEU A 182 6.63 -7.24 0.73
CA LEU A 182 5.72 -6.26 1.33
C LEU A 182 6.47 -5.10 1.99
N GLY A 183 7.56 -5.40 2.70
CA GLY A 183 8.46 -4.41 3.27
C GLY A 183 9.09 -3.53 2.19
N LEU A 184 9.65 -4.14 1.15
CA LEU A 184 10.22 -3.43 0.01
C LEU A 184 9.20 -2.59 -0.74
N ALA A 185 7.95 -3.06 -0.85
CA ALA A 185 6.87 -2.27 -1.45
C ALA A 185 6.58 -0.99 -0.66
N THR A 186 6.62 -1.06 0.67
CA THR A 186 6.44 0.10 1.55
C THR A 186 7.61 1.07 1.45
N ILE A 187 8.85 0.55 1.52
CA ILE A 187 10.06 1.36 1.35
C ILE A 187 10.11 1.99 -0.04
N GLY A 188 9.71 1.26 -1.07
CA GLY A 188 9.67 1.73 -2.44
C GLY A 188 8.68 2.87 -2.64
N LEU A 189 7.50 2.77 -2.03
CA LEU A 189 6.53 3.87 -2.01
C LEU A 189 7.09 5.12 -1.34
N ILE A 190 7.74 4.99 -0.18
CA ILE A 190 8.33 6.12 0.54
C ILE A 190 9.45 6.76 -0.29
N PHE A 191 10.35 5.92 -0.82
CA PHE A 191 11.45 6.38 -1.65
C PHE A 191 10.94 7.07 -2.92
N GLY A 192 9.94 6.50 -3.59
CA GLY A 192 9.31 7.08 -4.77
C GLY A 192 8.65 8.43 -4.48
N VAL A 193 7.97 8.55 -3.35
CA VAL A 193 7.37 9.82 -2.92
C VAL A 193 8.44 10.87 -2.61
N ILE A 194 9.43 10.53 -1.78
CA ILE A 194 10.51 11.45 -1.40
C ILE A 194 11.31 11.90 -2.62
N LEU A 195 11.78 10.94 -3.43
CA LEU A 195 12.58 11.24 -4.61
C LEU A 195 11.75 11.99 -5.66
N GLY A 196 10.49 11.62 -5.85
CA GLY A 196 9.56 12.31 -6.74
C GLY A 196 9.39 13.78 -6.36
N ILE A 197 9.22 14.09 -5.08
CA ILE A 197 9.13 15.47 -4.58
C ILE A 197 10.45 16.22 -4.79
N ILE A 198 11.59 15.59 -4.52
CA ILE A 198 12.91 16.20 -4.74
C ILE A 198 13.11 16.54 -6.21
N LEU A 199 12.84 15.59 -7.11
CA LEU A 199 12.97 15.77 -8.56
C LEU A 199 12.00 16.82 -9.10
N MET A 200 10.75 16.84 -8.61
CA MET A 200 9.75 17.84 -8.95
C MET A 200 10.23 19.24 -8.54
N ASN A 201 10.67 19.42 -7.28
CA ASN A 201 11.18 20.70 -6.79
C ASN A 201 12.41 21.17 -7.57
N TYR A 202 13.28 20.23 -7.94
CA TYR A 202 14.43 20.51 -8.82
C TYR A 202 13.98 20.99 -10.21
N ALA A 203 12.97 20.34 -10.81
CA ALA A 203 12.44 20.71 -12.12
C ALA A 203 11.76 22.09 -12.10
N VAL A 204 10.96 22.38 -11.07
CA VAL A 204 10.31 23.70 -10.86
C VAL A 204 11.35 24.80 -10.75
N LYS A 205 12.39 24.62 -9.92
CA LYS A 205 13.49 25.60 -9.76
C LYS A 205 14.26 25.88 -11.05
N ARG A 206 14.26 24.93 -11.99
CA ARG A 206 14.92 25.06 -13.30
C ARG A 206 13.97 25.55 -14.40
N GLY A 207 12.71 25.87 -14.09
CA GLY A 207 11.72 26.27 -15.07
C GLY A 207 11.38 25.18 -16.10
N LYS A 208 11.54 23.90 -15.72
CA LYS A 208 11.31 22.74 -16.61
C LYS A 208 9.89 22.17 -16.54
N THR A 209 8.98 22.86 -15.87
CA THR A 209 7.61 22.43 -15.59
C THR A 209 6.60 23.28 -16.35
N GLU A 210 5.72 22.66 -17.13
CA GLU A 210 4.70 23.37 -17.91
C GLU A 210 3.48 23.78 -17.06
N ILE A 211 3.16 22.99 -16.03
CA ILE A 211 1.93 23.14 -15.21
C ILE A 211 2.21 23.90 -13.91
N ILE A 212 3.33 23.60 -13.24
CA ILE A 212 3.71 24.20 -11.96
C ILE A 212 4.79 25.24 -12.24
N THR A 213 4.39 26.49 -12.49
CA THR A 213 5.30 27.57 -12.88
C THR A 213 5.76 28.44 -11.72
N ASN A 214 5.08 28.36 -10.58
CA ASN A 214 5.49 28.97 -9.30
C ASN A 214 5.22 27.97 -8.17
N GLU A 215 5.99 28.06 -7.08
CA GLU A 215 5.64 27.48 -5.79
C GLU A 215 4.32 28.13 -5.35
N ARG A 216 3.17 27.61 -5.81
CA ARG A 216 1.90 27.95 -5.16
C ARG A 216 2.05 27.49 -3.73
N GLU A 217 1.96 28.43 -2.78
CA GLU A 217 1.80 28.11 -1.37
C GLU A 217 0.50 27.31 -1.21
N ILE A 218 0.57 26.00 -1.42
CA ILE A 218 -0.48 25.09 -0.97
C ILE A 218 -0.56 25.34 0.53
N SER A 219 -1.71 25.85 0.99
CA SER A 219 -1.91 26.21 2.39
C SER A 219 -1.50 25.03 3.28
N LEU A 220 -0.87 25.29 4.42
CA LEU A 220 -0.47 24.24 5.37
C LEU A 220 -1.65 23.32 5.74
N LYS A 221 -2.88 23.85 5.79
CA LYS A 221 -4.10 23.05 6.02
C LYS A 221 -4.44 22.10 4.87
N GLU A 222 -4.20 22.53 3.64
CA GLU A 222 -4.40 21.71 2.44
C GLU A 222 -3.32 20.62 2.34
N GLN A 223 -2.07 20.93 2.74
CA GLN A 223 -1.00 19.93 2.90
C GLN A 223 -1.31 18.91 4.02
N ALA A 224 -1.99 19.34 5.10
CA ALA A 224 -2.55 18.47 6.14
C ALA A 224 -3.72 17.59 5.67
N GLY A 225 -4.19 17.79 4.43
CA GLY A 225 -5.34 17.08 3.87
C GLY A 225 -6.64 17.44 4.59
N ILE A 226 -6.80 18.70 4.96
CA ILE A 226 -8.04 19.27 5.50
C ILE A 226 -8.52 20.34 4.52
N VAL A 227 -9.70 20.10 3.95
CA VAL A 227 -10.33 21.04 3.02
C VAL A 227 -11.37 21.87 3.77
N GLU A 228 -11.19 23.20 3.74
CA GLU A 228 -12.12 24.16 4.33
C GLU A 228 -13.50 24.06 3.68
N PHE A 229 -14.56 24.36 4.44
CA PHE A 229 -15.95 24.12 4.04
C PHE A 229 -16.27 24.66 2.64
N ASP A 230 -15.88 25.91 2.37
CA ASP A 230 -16.13 26.60 1.12
C ASP A 230 -15.31 26.05 -0.07
N ASN A 231 -14.23 25.32 0.21
CA ASN A 231 -13.33 24.73 -0.79
C ASN A 231 -13.60 23.24 -1.03
N ARG A 232 -14.61 22.63 -0.37
CA ARG A 232 -14.92 21.21 -0.52
C ARG A 232 -15.51 20.93 -1.90
N VAL A 233 -14.91 19.98 -2.61
CA VAL A 233 -15.45 19.46 -3.87
C VAL A 233 -16.55 18.43 -3.62
N SER A 234 -17.53 18.35 -4.51
CA SER A 234 -18.56 17.31 -4.46
C SER A 234 -17.93 15.92 -4.58
N ALA A 235 -18.27 15.02 -3.64
CA ALA A 235 -17.80 13.63 -3.64
C ALA A 235 -18.50 12.72 -4.68
N GLY A 236 -19.53 13.22 -5.35
CA GLY A 236 -20.28 12.47 -6.36
C GLY A 236 -21.75 12.87 -6.44
N LYS A 237 -22.46 12.28 -7.41
CA LYS A 237 -23.91 12.38 -7.55
C LYS A 237 -24.54 11.04 -7.20
N LEU A 238 -25.60 11.05 -6.41
CA LEU A 238 -26.35 9.83 -6.09
C LEU A 238 -26.90 9.22 -7.39
N THR A 239 -26.68 7.92 -7.57
CA THR A 239 -27.14 7.15 -8.75
C THR A 239 -28.45 6.41 -8.50
N THR A 240 -28.87 6.31 -7.24
CA THR A 240 -30.11 5.66 -6.80
C THR A 240 -30.91 6.60 -5.92
N ARG A 241 -32.21 6.32 -5.78
CA ARG A 241 -33.02 6.88 -4.70
C ARG A 241 -32.67 6.13 -3.42
N THR A 242 -32.22 6.85 -2.40
CA THR A 242 -31.76 6.27 -1.13
C THR A 242 -32.85 5.51 -0.37
N GLU A 243 -34.12 5.84 -0.61
CA GLU A 243 -35.29 5.09 -0.10
C GLU A 243 -35.35 3.64 -0.65
N SER A 244 -34.79 3.40 -1.84
CA SER A 244 -34.74 2.06 -2.43
C SER A 244 -33.47 1.32 -2.01
N ILE A 245 -32.31 1.94 -2.27
CA ILE A 245 -31.00 1.43 -1.87
C ILE A 245 -30.01 2.58 -1.88
N GLU A 246 -29.17 2.65 -0.86
CA GLU A 246 -28.09 3.64 -0.82
C GLU A 246 -26.97 3.24 -1.80
N PRO A 247 -26.39 4.18 -2.57
CA PRO A 247 -25.41 3.86 -3.61
C PRO A 247 -24.20 3.03 -3.16
N LEU A 248 -23.62 3.31 -1.99
CA LEU A 248 -22.51 2.53 -1.45
C LEU A 248 -22.93 1.07 -1.17
N SER A 249 -24.14 0.86 -0.66
CA SER A 249 -24.70 -0.49 -0.47
C SER A 249 -24.85 -1.24 -1.78
N LEU A 250 -25.30 -0.55 -2.85
CA LEU A 250 -25.36 -1.13 -4.19
C LEU A 250 -23.97 -1.46 -4.75
N HIS A 251 -22.98 -0.59 -4.57
CA HIS A 251 -21.61 -0.85 -4.98
C HIS A 251 -21.00 -2.05 -4.23
N PHE A 252 -21.27 -2.16 -2.93
CA PHE A 252 -20.86 -3.30 -2.12
C PHE A 252 -21.45 -4.61 -2.65
N ALA A 253 -22.72 -4.62 -3.04
CA ALA A 253 -23.35 -5.77 -3.66
C ALA A 253 -22.68 -6.16 -5.00
N TYR A 254 -22.39 -5.20 -5.88
CA TYR A 254 -21.68 -5.48 -7.14
C TYR A 254 -20.27 -6.04 -6.92
N VAL A 255 -19.53 -5.48 -5.96
CA VAL A 255 -18.22 -6.01 -5.57
C VAL A 255 -18.34 -7.45 -5.06
N GLY A 256 -19.34 -7.73 -4.22
CA GLY A 256 -19.61 -9.09 -3.73
C GLY A 256 -19.91 -10.08 -4.85
N VAL A 257 -20.72 -9.69 -5.84
CA VAL A 257 -21.00 -10.52 -7.03
C VAL A 257 -19.73 -10.76 -7.84
N ALA A 258 -18.93 -9.73 -8.08
CA ALA A 258 -17.69 -9.87 -8.84
C ALA A 258 -16.69 -10.83 -8.17
N ILE A 259 -16.49 -10.68 -6.85
CA ILE A 259 -15.65 -11.59 -6.06
C ILE A 259 -16.23 -13.01 -6.07
N GLY A 260 -17.55 -13.17 -5.92
CA GLY A 260 -18.23 -14.46 -5.96
C GLY A 260 -18.04 -15.19 -7.29
N ILE A 261 -18.14 -14.47 -8.42
CA ILE A 261 -17.86 -15.03 -9.76
C ILE A 261 -16.39 -15.47 -9.84
N GLY A 262 -15.45 -14.63 -9.39
CA GLY A 262 -14.03 -14.98 -9.36
C GLY A 262 -13.74 -16.24 -8.55
N TYR A 263 -14.36 -16.36 -7.37
CA TYR A 263 -14.24 -17.53 -6.51
C TYR A 263 -14.78 -18.80 -7.18
N VAL A 264 -15.95 -18.75 -7.82
CA VAL A 264 -16.51 -19.91 -8.54
C VAL A 264 -15.60 -20.35 -9.69
N ILE A 265 -15.04 -19.41 -10.44
CA ILE A 265 -14.08 -19.71 -11.52
C ILE A 265 -12.83 -20.36 -10.93
N GLN A 266 -12.30 -19.85 -9.83
CA GLN A 266 -11.13 -20.40 -9.17
C GLN A 266 -11.34 -21.83 -8.70
N GLN A 267 -12.52 -22.17 -8.18
CA GLN A 267 -12.84 -23.55 -7.74
C GLN A 267 -13.09 -24.53 -8.90
N ALA A 268 -13.35 -24.02 -10.10
CA ALA A 268 -13.59 -24.83 -11.29
C ALA A 268 -12.32 -25.16 -12.09
N LEU A 269 -11.21 -24.48 -11.79
CA LEU A 269 -9.88 -24.71 -12.36
C LEU A 269 -9.08 -25.69 -11.50
#